data_AF-A0A1F8MFY7-F1
#
_entry.id   AF-A0A1F8MFY7-F1
#
_cell.length_a   1.000
_cell.length_b   1.000
_cell.length_c   1.000
_cell.angle_alpha   90.00
_cell.angle_beta   90.00
_cell.angle_gamma   90.00
#
_symmetry.space_group_name_H-M   'P 1'
#
loop_
_entity.id
_entity.type
_entity.pdbx_description
1 polymer ?
#
loop_
_entity_poly.entity_id
_entity_poly.type
_entity_poly.pdbx_seq_one_letter_code
_entity_poly.pdbx_strand_id
1 'polypeptide(L)'
;MITGKSEELTAMADSNVCGECDGRLTVAWDDKLSLHYLKCGKCGPAKTIKRIPDLTEAYKQGESLPPAIEDRVEKNLAKRQAKQQALAGVVTMGGIPATDLGTGELLLPETIQRLAVYARHYGLDPARGHACLMYGKPYFTLDAYLYHAHEVDNPYRLESRPLNKQEREDYQIPEGAHAWVAQVTVIETGAYLTGLGIVTAEEMAEKSRRDPSKLAAPVVAKHPWLLAQKRGEWQAMRRAFPIGGEEEGNV
;
A
#
# COMPACT_ATOMS: atom_id res chain seq x y z
N MET A 1 -26.97 12.79 -30.05
CA MET A 1 -26.65 13.64 -28.88
C MET A 1 -26.14 12.72 -27.79
N ILE A 2 -24.97 13.01 -27.24
CA ILE A 2 -24.40 12.21 -26.15
C ILE A 2 -24.89 12.81 -24.83
N THR A 3 -25.58 12.01 -24.02
CA THR A 3 -26.21 12.41 -22.75
C THR A 3 -25.65 11.56 -21.60
N GLY A 4 -25.76 12.05 -20.36
CA GLY A 4 -25.17 11.38 -19.19
C GLY A 4 -25.22 12.24 -17.94
N LYS A 5 -24.54 11.80 -16.87
CA LYS A 5 -24.36 12.61 -15.66
C LYS A 5 -23.38 13.76 -15.92
N SER A 6 -23.59 14.91 -15.28
CA SER A 6 -22.76 16.10 -15.49
C SER A 6 -21.26 15.85 -15.26
N GLU A 7 -20.90 15.10 -14.22
CA GLU A 7 -19.50 14.76 -13.90
C GLU A 7 -18.85 13.88 -14.96
N GLU A 8 -19.56 12.83 -15.42
CA GLU A 8 -19.08 11.92 -16.46
C GLU A 8 -18.89 12.65 -17.79
N LEU A 9 -19.84 13.49 -18.17
CA LEU A 9 -19.75 14.30 -19.38
C LEU A 9 -18.63 15.35 -19.29
N THR A 10 -18.37 15.90 -18.11
CA THR A 10 -17.25 16.85 -17.91
C THR A 10 -15.91 16.14 -18.14
N ALA A 11 -15.70 14.96 -17.54
CA ALA A 11 -14.51 14.16 -17.78
C ALA A 11 -14.34 13.75 -19.25
N MET A 12 -15.45 13.46 -19.95
CA MET A 12 -15.44 13.20 -21.38
C MET A 12 -15.12 14.45 -22.21
N ALA A 13 -15.60 15.63 -21.82
CA ALA A 13 -15.32 16.89 -22.51
C ALA A 13 -13.86 17.32 -22.38
N ASP A 14 -13.20 16.99 -21.27
CA ASP A 14 -11.80 17.31 -21.02
C ASP A 14 -10.81 16.41 -21.78
N SER A 15 -11.23 15.17 -22.09
CA SER A 15 -10.39 14.16 -22.75
C SER A 15 -10.69 13.95 -24.23
N ASN A 16 -11.76 14.57 -24.76
CA ASN A 16 -12.22 14.37 -26.13
C ASN A 16 -12.57 15.70 -26.83
N VAL A 17 -12.55 15.67 -28.16
CA VAL A 17 -13.05 16.74 -29.03
C VAL A 17 -14.25 16.24 -29.85
N CYS A 18 -14.97 17.17 -30.49
CA CYS A 18 -16.04 16.83 -31.42
C CYS A 18 -15.49 16.00 -32.58
N GLY A 19 -16.09 14.84 -32.85
CA GLY A 19 -15.66 13.95 -33.93
C GLY A 19 -15.92 14.49 -35.34
N GLU A 20 -16.74 15.54 -35.49
CA GLU A 20 -17.06 16.15 -36.79
C GLU A 20 -16.16 17.33 -37.15
N CYS A 21 -15.68 18.10 -36.15
CA CYS A 21 -15.05 19.39 -36.39
C CYS A 21 -13.87 19.73 -35.46
N ASP A 22 -13.41 18.75 -34.67
CA ASP A 22 -12.35 18.85 -33.66
C ASP A 22 -12.54 20.00 -32.65
N GLY A 23 -13.75 20.54 -32.56
CA GLY A 23 -14.09 21.62 -31.65
C GLY A 23 -14.16 21.15 -30.20
N ARG A 24 -13.76 22.03 -29.27
CA ARG A 24 -13.87 21.79 -27.83
C ARG A 24 -15.32 21.47 -27.45
N LEU A 25 -15.46 20.44 -26.62
CA LEU A 25 -16.74 20.02 -26.06
C LEU A 25 -16.99 20.75 -24.74
N THR A 26 -18.26 21.05 -24.46
CA THR A 26 -18.72 21.56 -23.17
C THR A 26 -19.98 20.79 -22.75
N VAL A 27 -20.23 20.72 -21.44
CA VAL A 27 -21.48 20.16 -20.93
C VAL A 27 -22.55 21.26 -20.95
N ALA A 28 -23.71 20.94 -21.48
CA ALA A 28 -24.89 21.80 -21.51
C ALA A 28 -26.09 21.09 -20.90
N TRP A 29 -27.05 21.86 -20.38
CA TRP A 29 -28.32 21.37 -19.85
C TRP A 29 -29.45 21.64 -20.85
N ASP A 30 -30.36 20.69 -21.05
CA ASP A 30 -31.58 20.85 -21.83
C ASP A 30 -32.79 20.86 -20.91
N ASP A 31 -33.44 22.01 -20.75
CA ASP A 31 -34.60 22.19 -19.86
C ASP A 31 -35.83 21.39 -20.29
N LYS A 32 -35.99 21.11 -21.60
CA LYS A 32 -37.17 20.38 -22.10
C LYS A 32 -37.06 18.89 -21.81
N LEU A 33 -35.84 18.37 -21.85
CA LEU A 33 -35.56 16.95 -21.65
C LEU A 33 -35.03 16.65 -20.24
N SER A 34 -34.80 17.68 -19.42
CA SER A 34 -34.25 17.59 -18.06
C SER A 34 -33.00 16.72 -17.98
N LEU A 35 -32.05 16.94 -18.90
CA LEU A 35 -30.81 16.14 -18.99
C LEU A 35 -29.58 16.97 -19.37
N HIS A 36 -28.40 16.46 -19.02
CA HIS A 36 -27.12 17.01 -19.48
C HIS A 36 -26.69 16.33 -20.79
N TYR A 37 -26.03 17.09 -21.66
CA TYR A 37 -25.48 16.60 -22.92
C TYR A 37 -24.18 17.30 -23.32
N LEU A 38 -23.40 16.68 -24.21
CA LEU A 38 -22.21 17.28 -24.79
C LEU A 38 -22.55 18.19 -25.96
N LYS A 39 -22.08 19.43 -25.90
CA LYS A 39 -22.22 20.45 -26.94
C LYS A 39 -20.84 20.81 -27.50
N CYS A 40 -20.71 20.79 -28.82
CA CYS A 40 -19.57 21.39 -29.50
C CYS A 40 -19.83 22.88 -29.71
N GLY A 41 -18.83 23.72 -29.43
CA GLY A 41 -18.92 25.18 -29.65
C GLY A 41 -19.16 25.60 -31.11
N LYS A 42 -18.84 24.73 -32.09
CA LYS A 42 -19.03 25.00 -33.52
C LYS A 42 -20.27 24.33 -34.12
N CYS A 43 -20.50 23.08 -33.72
CA CYS A 43 -21.37 22.14 -34.44
C CYS A 43 -22.71 21.88 -33.72
N GLY A 44 -22.91 22.47 -32.52
CA GLY A 44 -24.12 22.24 -31.71
C GLY A 44 -24.03 20.95 -30.90
N PRO A 45 -25.15 20.22 -30.68
CA PRO A 45 -25.12 18.97 -29.91
C PRO A 45 -24.19 17.92 -30.55
N ALA A 46 -23.20 17.45 -29.80
CA ALA A 46 -22.23 16.48 -30.29
C ALA A 46 -22.89 15.12 -30.58
N LYS A 47 -22.60 14.56 -31.77
CA LYS A 47 -23.07 13.23 -32.19
C LYS A 47 -21.99 12.18 -32.02
N THR A 48 -20.75 12.53 -32.34
CA THR A 48 -19.55 11.70 -32.20
C THR A 48 -18.48 12.48 -31.46
N ILE A 49 -17.58 11.75 -30.81
CA ILE A 49 -16.41 12.31 -30.12
C ILE A 49 -15.16 11.57 -30.57
N LYS A 50 -14.04 12.27 -30.55
CA LYS A 50 -12.71 11.75 -30.84
C LYS A 50 -11.83 11.98 -29.62
N ARG A 51 -11.16 10.94 -29.13
CA ARG A 51 -10.24 11.05 -28.00
C ARG A 51 -9.04 11.91 -28.38
N ILE A 52 -8.67 12.84 -27.50
CA ILE A 52 -7.41 13.57 -27.61
C ILE A 52 -6.32 12.60 -27.14
N PRO A 53 -5.37 12.20 -28.00
CA PRO A 53 -4.28 11.35 -27.57
C PRO A 53 -3.50 12.05 -26.46
N ASP A 54 -3.08 11.30 -25.45
CA ASP A 54 -2.19 11.88 -24.45
C ASP A 54 -0.83 12.22 -25.10
N LEU A 55 -0.05 13.10 -24.48
CA LEU A 55 1.25 13.51 -25.04
C LEU A 55 2.21 12.33 -25.28
N THR A 56 2.06 11.23 -24.55
CA THR A 56 2.89 10.03 -24.75
C THR A 56 2.38 9.21 -25.94
N GLU A 57 1.08 9.11 -26.15
CA GLU A 57 0.44 8.48 -27.32
C GLU A 57 0.75 9.27 -28.60
N ALA A 58 0.63 10.60 -28.55
CA ALA A 58 1.01 11.51 -29.65
C ALA A 58 2.48 11.32 -30.04
N TYR A 59 3.38 11.32 -29.05
CA TYR A 59 4.80 11.04 -29.26
C TYR A 59 5.05 9.66 -29.91
N LYS A 60 4.36 8.61 -29.44
CA LYS A 60 4.47 7.26 -30.01
C LYS A 60 3.94 7.14 -31.45
N GLN A 61 3.00 8.00 -31.83
CA GLN A 61 2.47 8.08 -33.19
C GLN A 61 3.37 8.89 -34.12
N GLY A 62 4.46 9.47 -33.61
CA GLY A 62 5.40 10.27 -34.39
C GLY A 62 4.96 11.72 -34.59
N GLU A 63 4.00 12.22 -33.80
CA GLU A 63 3.66 13.64 -33.81
C GLU A 63 4.83 14.45 -33.22
N SER A 64 5.23 15.54 -33.88
CA SER A 64 6.28 16.42 -33.38
C SER A 64 5.75 17.18 -32.16
N LEU A 65 6.39 17.03 -31.01
CA LEU A 65 6.05 17.75 -29.80
C LEU A 65 7.11 18.83 -29.52
N PRO A 66 6.81 19.84 -28.68
CA PRO A 66 7.84 20.76 -28.21
C PRO A 66 9.01 20.00 -27.54
N PRO A 67 10.28 20.36 -27.81
CA PRO A 67 11.45 19.60 -27.33
C PRO A 67 11.44 19.33 -25.81
N ALA A 68 11.00 20.31 -25.00
CA ALA A 68 10.90 20.15 -23.55
C ALA A 68 9.89 19.06 -23.11
N ILE A 69 8.86 18.81 -23.92
CA ILE A 69 7.86 17.76 -23.69
C ILE A 69 8.42 16.41 -24.13
N GLU A 70 9.08 16.35 -25.29
CA GLU A 70 9.75 15.15 -25.80
C GLU A 70 10.77 14.62 -24.78
N ASP A 71 11.69 15.47 -24.32
CA ASP A 71 12.68 15.14 -23.29
C ASP A 71 12.03 14.56 -22.02
N ARG A 72 10.89 15.12 -21.62
CA ARG A 72 10.15 14.67 -20.44
C ARG A 72 9.49 13.32 -20.67
N VAL A 73 8.89 13.10 -21.85
CA VAL A 73 8.28 11.83 -22.24
C VAL A 73 9.36 10.75 -22.32
N GLU A 74 10.49 11.01 -22.96
CA GLU A 74 11.63 10.10 -23.06
C GLU A 74 12.19 9.73 -21.68
N LYS A 75 12.46 10.71 -20.81
CA LYS A 75 12.91 10.46 -19.44
C LYS A 75 11.94 9.58 -18.67
N ASN A 76 10.63 9.80 -18.83
CA ASN A 76 9.61 8.99 -18.17
C ASN A 76 9.52 7.57 -18.75
N LEU A 77 9.64 7.41 -20.06
CA LEU A 77 9.67 6.11 -20.74
C LEU A 77 10.91 5.32 -20.33
N ALA A 78 12.09 5.93 -20.36
CA ALA A 78 13.34 5.33 -19.89
C ALA A 78 13.24 4.90 -18.42
N LYS A 79 12.68 5.75 -17.55
CA LYS A 79 12.45 5.41 -16.14
C LYS A 79 11.48 4.24 -15.96
N ARG A 80 10.41 4.16 -16.77
CA ARG A 80 9.47 3.03 -16.75
C ARG A 80 10.11 1.74 -17.26
N GLN A 81 10.89 1.82 -18.34
CA GLN A 81 11.63 0.68 -18.90
C GLN A 81 12.68 0.18 -17.92
N ALA A 82 13.48 1.06 -17.31
CA ALA A 82 14.44 0.69 -16.28
C ALA A 82 13.76 0.02 -15.08
N LYS A 83 12.60 0.52 -14.65
CA LYS A 83 11.79 -0.10 -13.59
C LYS A 83 11.28 -1.49 -14.00
N GLN A 84 10.79 -1.64 -15.24
CA GLN A 84 10.33 -2.93 -15.77
C GLN A 84 11.48 -3.93 -15.96
N GLN A 85 12.64 -3.49 -16.43
CA GLN A 85 13.84 -4.33 -16.55
C GLN A 85 14.37 -4.75 -15.19
N ALA A 86 14.40 -3.84 -14.21
CA ALA A 86 14.71 -4.18 -12.82
C ALA A 86 13.74 -5.24 -12.28
N LEU A 87 12.43 -5.10 -12.54
CA LEU A 87 11.41 -6.08 -12.14
C LEU A 87 11.54 -7.42 -12.90
N ALA A 88 11.92 -7.41 -14.18
CA ALA A 88 12.07 -8.60 -15.00
C ALA A 88 13.32 -9.43 -14.66
N GLY A 89 14.34 -8.79 -14.06
CA GLY A 89 15.55 -9.44 -13.56
C GLY A 89 15.47 -9.86 -12.08
N VAL A 90 14.46 -9.40 -11.33
CA VAL A 90 14.24 -9.88 -9.97
C VAL A 90 13.72 -11.31 -10.07
N VAL A 91 14.60 -12.28 -9.82
CA VAL A 91 14.18 -13.59 -9.33
C VAL A 91 13.39 -13.30 -8.07
N THR A 92 12.06 -13.28 -8.19
CA THR A 92 11.20 -13.31 -7.02
C THR A 92 11.48 -14.67 -6.40
N MET A 93 12.36 -14.71 -5.40
CA MET A 93 12.32 -15.77 -4.40
C MET A 93 10.93 -15.64 -3.77
N GLY A 94 9.96 -16.32 -4.40
CA GLY A 94 8.56 -15.97 -4.31
C GLY A 94 8.13 -15.96 -2.86
N GLY A 95 7.78 -14.78 -2.32
CA GLY A 95 7.46 -14.60 -0.90
C GLY A 95 8.20 -13.45 -0.23
N ILE A 96 9.42 -13.12 -0.66
CA ILE A 96 10.11 -11.93 -0.14
C ILE A 96 9.51 -10.69 -0.81
N PRO A 97 9.06 -9.68 -0.04
CA PRO A 97 8.61 -8.42 -0.61
C PRO A 97 9.72 -7.79 -1.47
N ALA A 98 9.41 -7.43 -2.72
CA ALA A 98 10.34 -6.75 -3.62
C ALA A 98 10.51 -5.24 -3.27
N THR A 99 9.86 -4.78 -2.20
CA THR A 99 9.89 -3.41 -1.72
C THR A 99 10.12 -3.38 -0.22
N ASP A 100 10.83 -2.35 0.25
CA ASP A 100 10.83 -1.99 1.66
C ASP A 100 9.40 -1.58 2.06
N LEU A 101 8.84 -2.22 3.09
CA LEU A 101 7.46 -2.00 3.52
C LEU A 101 7.25 -0.65 4.21
N GLY A 102 8.32 -0.03 4.72
CA GLY A 102 8.29 1.29 5.36
C GLY A 102 8.42 2.43 4.35
N THR A 103 9.28 2.28 3.34
CA THR A 103 9.52 3.36 2.35
C THR A 103 8.79 3.17 1.02
N GLY A 104 8.39 1.94 0.70
CA GLY A 104 7.84 1.55 -0.61
C GLY A 104 8.87 1.52 -1.73
N GLU A 105 10.16 1.71 -1.42
CA GLU A 105 11.24 1.66 -2.41
C GLU A 105 11.50 0.23 -2.85
N LEU A 106 11.81 0.05 -4.14
CA LEU A 106 12.18 -1.26 -4.67
C LEU A 106 13.50 -1.71 -4.06
N LEU A 107 13.54 -2.95 -3.58
CA LEU A 107 14.76 -3.56 -3.08
C LEU A 107 15.64 -3.97 -4.25
N LEU A 108 16.95 -3.76 -4.09
CA LEU A 108 17.94 -4.32 -4.99
C LEU A 108 17.97 -5.85 -4.87
N PRO A 109 18.26 -6.60 -5.95
CA PRO A 109 18.36 -8.07 -5.91
C PRO A 109 19.29 -8.59 -4.81
N GLU A 110 20.40 -7.90 -4.55
CA GLU A 110 21.37 -8.26 -3.50
C GLU A 110 20.75 -8.10 -2.11
N THR A 111 19.92 -7.09 -1.90
CA THR A 111 19.19 -6.88 -0.64
C THR A 111 18.17 -7.98 -0.41
N ILE A 112 17.43 -8.38 -1.46
CA ILE A 112 16.49 -9.51 -1.42
C ILE A 112 17.22 -10.80 -1.07
N GLN A 113 18.38 -11.05 -1.70
CA GLN A 113 19.21 -12.22 -1.41
C GLN A 113 19.72 -12.22 0.04
N ARG A 114 20.19 -11.07 0.55
CA ARG A 114 20.61 -10.92 1.95
C ARG A 114 19.47 -11.17 2.93
N LEU A 115 18.27 -10.66 2.63
CA LEU A 115 17.08 -10.91 3.44
C LEU A 115 16.68 -12.39 3.42
N ALA A 116 16.86 -13.07 2.28
CA ALA A 116 16.66 -14.52 2.18
C ALA A 116 17.64 -15.31 3.04
N VAL A 117 18.92 -14.93 3.00
CA VAL A 117 19.98 -15.53 3.85
C VAL A 117 19.69 -15.28 5.32
N TYR A 118 19.29 -14.05 5.66
CA TYR A 118 18.89 -13.67 7.02
C TYR A 118 17.74 -14.54 7.53
N ALA A 119 16.65 -14.70 6.77
CA ALA A 119 15.54 -15.57 7.17
C ALA A 119 15.99 -17.02 7.40
N ARG A 120 16.75 -17.59 6.45
CA ARG A 120 17.25 -18.97 6.54
C ARG A 120 18.19 -19.19 7.72
N HIS A 121 18.96 -18.18 8.11
CA HIS A 121 19.85 -18.26 9.26
C HIS A 121 19.11 -18.64 10.55
N TYR A 122 17.88 -18.14 10.73
CA TYR A 122 17.03 -18.47 11.88
C TYR A 122 16.02 -19.60 11.60
N GLY A 123 16.28 -20.43 10.57
CA GLY A 123 15.40 -21.55 10.23
C GLY A 123 14.05 -21.14 9.64
N LEU A 124 13.91 -19.91 9.13
CA LEU A 124 12.66 -19.42 8.55
C LEU A 124 12.63 -19.60 7.03
N ASP A 125 11.42 -19.69 6.48
CA ASP A 125 11.17 -19.75 5.04
C ASP A 125 10.99 -18.33 4.43
N PRO A 126 11.99 -17.80 3.71
CA PRO A 126 11.84 -16.51 3.03
C PRO A 126 10.75 -16.52 1.95
N ALA A 127 10.43 -17.69 1.37
CA ALA A 127 9.39 -17.81 0.35
C ALA A 127 7.96 -17.69 0.92
N ARG A 128 7.81 -17.65 2.24
CA ARG A 128 6.54 -17.40 2.91
C ARG A 128 6.41 -15.97 3.47
N GLY A 129 7.39 -15.11 3.18
CA GLY A 129 7.40 -13.76 3.72
C GLY A 129 7.65 -13.71 5.24
N HIS A 130 8.38 -14.70 5.79
CA HIS A 130 8.75 -14.69 7.21
C HIS A 130 9.71 -13.54 7.58
N ALA A 131 10.43 -12.99 6.59
CA ALA A 131 11.24 -11.80 6.78
C ALA A 131 10.83 -10.71 5.78
N CYS A 132 10.83 -9.46 6.24
CA CYS A 132 10.61 -8.28 5.41
C CYS A 132 11.64 -7.19 5.74
N LEU A 133 11.76 -6.19 4.87
CA LEU A 133 12.52 -4.98 5.16
C LEU A 133 11.54 -3.85 5.48
N MET A 134 11.83 -3.08 6.53
CA MET A 134 11.07 -1.88 6.89
C MET A 134 12.05 -0.79 7.32
N TYR A 135 12.01 0.36 6.64
CA TYR A 135 12.92 1.49 6.90
C TYR A 135 14.41 1.08 6.87
N GLY A 136 14.78 0.20 5.94
CA GLY A 136 16.14 -0.29 5.75
C GLY A 136 16.59 -1.36 6.76
N LYS A 137 15.72 -1.79 7.69
CA LYS A 137 16.04 -2.81 8.70
C LYS A 137 15.24 -4.10 8.45
N PRO A 138 15.84 -5.29 8.66
CA PRO A 138 15.11 -6.54 8.55
C PRO A 138 14.20 -6.76 9.76
N TYR A 139 13.01 -7.33 9.53
CA TYR A 139 12.05 -7.69 10.56
C TYR A 139 11.46 -9.08 10.29
N PHE A 140 11.16 -9.81 11.36
CA PHE A 140 10.34 -11.02 11.27
C PHE A 140 8.86 -10.70 11.37
N THR A 141 8.07 -11.27 10.45
CA THR A 141 6.62 -11.09 10.42
C THR A 141 5.94 -11.93 11.50
N LEU A 142 4.66 -11.68 11.76
CA LEU A 142 3.88 -12.52 12.69
C LEU A 142 3.86 -13.99 12.23
N ASP A 143 3.77 -14.22 10.92
CA ASP A 143 3.78 -15.57 10.34
C ASP A 143 5.09 -16.30 10.63
N ALA A 144 6.22 -15.58 10.68
CA ALA A 144 7.50 -16.15 11.09
C ALA A 144 7.48 -16.66 12.54
N TYR A 145 6.88 -15.89 13.46
CA TYR A 145 6.77 -16.31 14.85
C TYR A 145 5.77 -17.46 15.03
N LEU A 146 4.67 -17.46 14.29
CA LEU A 146 3.71 -18.57 14.30
C LEU A 146 4.35 -19.85 13.76
N TYR A 147 5.13 -19.73 12.69
CA TYR A 147 5.91 -20.84 12.13
C TYR A 147 6.96 -21.33 13.13
N HIS A 148 7.77 -20.43 13.70
CA HIS A 148 8.78 -20.79 14.68
C HIS A 148 8.19 -21.47 15.91
N ALA A 149 7.07 -20.96 16.43
CA ALA A 149 6.36 -21.58 17.56
C ALA A 149 5.89 -23.01 17.25
N HIS A 150 5.50 -23.28 16.00
CA HIS A 150 5.15 -24.65 15.56
C HIS A 150 6.38 -25.55 15.47
N GLU A 151 7.53 -25.05 15.00
CA GLU A 151 8.77 -25.83 14.90
C GLU A 151 9.38 -26.18 16.27
N VAL A 152 9.14 -25.36 17.30
CA VAL A 152 9.62 -25.62 18.67
C VAL A 152 8.82 -26.72 19.39
N ASP A 153 7.77 -27.25 18.76
CA ASP A 153 6.87 -28.31 19.28
C ASP A 153 6.30 -28.00 20.68
N ASN A 154 6.13 -26.72 21.00
CA ASN A 154 5.58 -26.29 22.28
C ASN A 154 4.12 -25.84 22.09
N PRO A 155 3.12 -26.62 22.59
CA PRO A 155 1.72 -26.27 22.41
C PRO A 155 1.39 -24.95 23.11
N TYR A 156 0.71 -24.05 22.40
CA TYR A 156 0.34 -22.74 22.93
C TYR A 156 -1.09 -22.34 22.54
N ARG A 157 -1.63 -21.39 23.28
CA ARG A 157 -2.89 -20.70 22.96
C ARG A 157 -2.60 -19.22 22.79
N LEU A 158 -2.95 -18.68 21.63
CA LEU A 158 -2.93 -17.24 21.36
C LEU A 158 -4.35 -16.69 21.43
N GLU A 159 -4.57 -15.72 22.31
CA GLU A 159 -5.82 -15.00 22.42
C GLU A 159 -5.58 -13.51 22.25
N SER A 160 -6.48 -12.82 21.55
CA SER A 160 -6.40 -11.38 21.41
C SER A 160 -7.78 -10.74 21.53
N ARG A 161 -7.85 -9.58 22.16
CA ARG A 161 -9.10 -8.84 22.39
C ARG A 161 -8.84 -7.34 22.51
N PRO A 162 -9.84 -6.50 22.20
CA PRO A 162 -9.75 -5.08 22.55
C PRO A 162 -9.61 -4.91 24.07
N LEU A 163 -8.93 -3.84 24.47
CA LEU A 163 -8.84 -3.47 25.88
C LEU A 163 -10.20 -2.99 26.39
N ASN A 164 -10.52 -3.37 27.63
CA ASN A 164 -11.69 -2.86 28.31
C ASN A 164 -11.44 -1.43 28.87
N LYS A 165 -12.48 -0.80 29.42
CA LYS A 165 -12.38 0.59 29.91
C LYS A 165 -11.30 0.78 30.98
N GLN A 166 -11.23 -0.10 31.98
CA GLN A 166 -10.24 -0.02 33.06
C GLN A 166 -8.82 -0.17 32.51
N GLU A 167 -8.58 -1.17 31.66
CA GLU A 167 -7.26 -1.39 31.07
C GLU A 167 -6.82 -0.20 30.22
N ARG A 168 -7.75 0.44 29.49
CA ARG A 168 -7.43 1.65 28.72
C ARG A 168 -6.99 2.80 29.63
N GLU A 169 -7.59 2.94 30.81
CA GLU A 169 -7.18 3.92 31.81
C GLU A 169 -5.80 3.56 32.39
N ASP A 170 -5.60 2.30 32.76
CA ASP A 170 -4.35 1.79 33.35
C ASP A 170 -3.14 1.95 32.40
N TYR A 171 -3.32 1.63 31.12
CA TYR A 171 -2.29 1.78 30.09
C TYR A 171 -2.23 3.19 29.48
N GLN A 172 -3.01 4.14 30.00
CA GLN A 172 -3.07 5.52 29.52
C GLN A 172 -3.29 5.63 28.01
N ILE A 173 -4.21 4.79 27.48
CA ILE A 173 -4.50 4.74 26.05
C ILE A 173 -5.18 6.05 25.62
N PRO A 174 -4.63 6.81 24.65
CA PRO A 174 -5.21 8.07 24.21
C PRO A 174 -6.66 7.93 23.73
N GLU A 175 -7.44 9.00 23.88
CA GLU A 175 -8.78 9.06 23.32
C GLU A 175 -8.75 8.90 21.79
N GLY A 176 -9.70 8.15 21.25
CA GLY A 176 -9.77 7.84 19.81
C GLY A 176 -8.76 6.79 19.33
N ALA A 177 -7.81 6.33 20.17
CA ALA A 177 -6.89 5.26 19.79
C ALA A 177 -7.54 3.88 19.82
N HIS A 178 -7.18 3.03 18.86
CA HIS A 178 -7.51 1.61 18.87
C HIS A 178 -6.41 0.84 19.58
N ALA A 179 -6.78 0.00 20.55
CA ALA A 179 -5.80 -0.74 21.32
C ALA A 179 -6.29 -2.16 21.63
N TRP A 180 -5.37 -3.11 21.48
CA TRP A 180 -5.57 -4.55 21.64
C TRP A 180 -4.54 -5.12 22.58
N VAL A 181 -4.98 -6.04 23.43
CA VAL A 181 -4.10 -6.92 24.19
C VAL A 181 -4.13 -8.31 23.54
N ALA A 182 -2.95 -8.90 23.39
CA ALA A 182 -2.82 -10.31 23.04
C ALA A 182 -2.07 -11.04 24.16
N GLN A 183 -2.43 -12.30 24.38
CA GLN A 183 -1.83 -13.18 25.37
C GLN A 183 -1.48 -14.49 24.70
N VAL A 184 -0.23 -14.92 24.88
CA VAL A 184 0.23 -16.27 24.55
C VAL A 184 0.37 -17.04 25.85
N THR A 185 -0.35 -18.16 25.95
CA THR A 185 -0.23 -19.12 27.05
C THR A 185 0.51 -20.35 26.54
N VAL A 186 1.70 -20.60 27.07
CA VAL A 186 2.51 -21.79 26.77
C VAL A 186 2.01 -22.93 27.66
N ILE A 187 1.44 -23.98 27.06
CA ILE A 187 0.65 -24.99 27.79
C ILE A 187 1.52 -25.80 28.74
N GLU A 188 2.75 -26.12 28.34
CA GLU A 188 3.66 -26.94 29.15
C GLU A 188 4.12 -26.24 30.44
N THR A 189 4.42 -24.96 30.35
CA THR A 189 4.96 -24.17 31.47
C THR A 189 3.87 -23.43 32.23
N GLY A 190 2.68 -23.25 31.64
CA GLY A 190 1.65 -22.36 32.12
C GLY A 190 2.02 -20.87 32.05
N ALA A 191 3.17 -20.53 31.43
CA ALA A 191 3.62 -19.16 31.31
C ALA A 191 2.67 -18.37 30.39
N TYR A 192 2.36 -17.15 30.80
CA TYR A 192 1.56 -16.22 30.00
C TYR A 192 2.39 -14.98 29.64
N LEU A 193 2.46 -14.67 28.36
CA LEU A 193 3.18 -13.53 27.84
C LEU A 193 2.21 -12.62 27.08
N THR A 194 2.20 -11.35 27.46
CA THR A 194 1.27 -10.37 26.89
C THR A 194 1.97 -9.47 25.88
N GLY A 195 1.21 -8.97 24.91
CA GLY A 195 1.62 -7.99 23.94
C GLY A 195 0.54 -6.92 23.79
N LEU A 196 0.96 -5.67 23.62
CA LEU A 196 0.07 -4.52 23.52
C LEU A 196 0.23 -3.88 22.15
N GLY A 197 -0.86 -3.83 21.38
CA GLY A 197 -0.89 -3.16 20.09
C GLY A 197 -1.76 -1.93 20.15
N ILE A 198 -1.23 -0.79 19.73
CA ILE A 198 -1.92 0.51 19.74
C ILE A 198 -1.78 1.14 18.36
N VAL A 199 -2.86 1.77 17.89
CA VAL A 199 -2.91 2.65 16.72
C VAL A 199 -3.57 3.95 17.15
N THR A 200 -2.82 5.05 17.13
CA THR A 200 -3.30 6.35 17.63
C THR A 200 -4.14 7.09 16.59
N ALA A 201 -4.92 8.07 17.05
CA ALA A 201 -5.66 8.95 16.16
C ALA A 201 -4.74 9.75 15.23
N GLU A 202 -3.56 10.15 15.70
CA GLU A 202 -2.58 10.84 14.86
C GLU A 202 -2.06 9.94 13.74
N GLU A 203 -1.76 8.68 14.05
CA GLU A 203 -1.29 7.70 13.06
C GLU A 203 -2.33 7.46 11.96
N MET A 204 -3.61 7.38 12.34
CA MET A 204 -4.71 7.22 11.37
C MET A 204 -4.89 8.46 10.47
N ALA A 205 -4.59 9.65 10.99
CA ALA A 205 -4.75 10.91 10.27
C ALA A 205 -3.47 11.38 9.55
N GLU A 206 -2.33 10.71 9.77
CA GLU A 206 -1.03 11.14 9.28
C GLU A 206 -1.07 11.29 7.75
N LYS A 207 -0.58 12.45 7.26
CA LYS A 207 -0.51 12.76 5.83
C LYS A 207 0.84 12.35 5.26
N SER A 208 0.84 11.91 4.01
CA SER A 208 2.07 11.57 3.32
C SER A 208 2.97 12.80 3.19
N ARG A 209 4.24 12.68 3.61
CA ARG A 209 5.25 13.73 3.44
C ARG A 209 5.48 14.10 1.97
N ARG A 210 5.23 13.16 1.05
CA ARG A 210 5.42 13.34 -0.39
C ARG A 210 4.21 13.96 -1.07
N ASP A 211 3.01 13.65 -0.58
CA ASP A 211 1.74 14.13 -1.15
C ASP A 211 0.75 14.41 0.00
N PRO A 212 0.71 15.65 0.52
CA PRO A 212 -0.14 16.01 1.66
C PRO A 212 -1.64 15.79 1.43
N SER A 213 -2.09 15.62 0.19
CA SER A 213 -3.48 15.29 -0.13
C SER A 213 -3.85 13.85 0.26
N LYS A 214 -2.86 12.97 0.44
CA LYS A 214 -3.02 11.56 0.76
C LYS A 214 -2.61 11.23 2.18
N LEU A 215 -3.21 10.18 2.73
CA LEU A 215 -2.77 9.59 3.99
C LEU A 215 -1.41 8.91 3.81
N ALA A 216 -0.56 8.97 4.84
CA ALA A 216 0.74 8.33 4.87
C ALA A 216 0.59 6.80 4.79
N ALA A 217 -0.35 6.25 5.55
CA ALA A 217 -0.64 4.83 5.57
C ALA A 217 -2.15 4.57 5.46
N PRO A 218 -2.71 4.50 4.23
CA PRO A 218 -4.15 4.31 4.02
C PRO A 218 -4.74 3.06 4.70
N VAL A 219 -3.93 2.01 4.85
CA VAL A 219 -4.34 0.77 5.54
C VAL A 219 -4.58 1.01 7.02
N VAL A 220 -3.75 1.84 7.67
CA VAL A 220 -3.89 2.18 9.09
C VAL A 220 -5.22 2.89 9.33
N ALA A 221 -5.56 3.86 8.48
CA ALA A 221 -6.83 4.58 8.57
C ALA A 221 -8.05 3.70 8.26
N LYS A 222 -7.91 2.77 7.31
CA LYS A 222 -9.02 1.90 6.87
C LYS A 222 -9.31 0.78 7.87
N HIS A 223 -8.27 0.23 8.51
CA HIS A 223 -8.36 -0.95 9.38
C HIS A 223 -7.53 -0.83 10.67
N PRO A 224 -7.71 0.23 11.47
CA PRO A 224 -6.86 0.51 12.64
C PRO A 224 -6.97 -0.57 13.72
N TRP A 225 -8.16 -1.15 13.92
CA TRP A 225 -8.38 -2.21 14.90
C TRP A 225 -7.61 -3.49 14.56
N LEU A 226 -7.57 -3.86 13.27
CA LEU A 226 -6.86 -5.06 12.81
C LEU A 226 -5.35 -4.87 12.98
N LEU A 227 -4.84 -3.67 12.70
CA LEU A 227 -3.43 -3.37 12.89
C LEU A 227 -3.03 -3.37 14.37
N ALA A 228 -3.87 -2.78 15.25
CA ALA A 228 -3.68 -2.86 16.69
C ALA A 228 -3.66 -4.33 17.16
N GLN A 229 -4.60 -5.15 16.73
CA GLN A 229 -4.61 -6.59 17.03
C GLN A 229 -3.30 -7.27 16.59
N LYS A 230 -2.88 -7.07 15.33
CA LYS A 230 -1.68 -7.70 14.79
C LYS A 230 -0.39 -7.24 15.49
N ARG A 231 -0.29 -5.97 15.91
CA ARG A 231 0.81 -5.47 16.73
C ARG A 231 0.85 -6.16 18.10
N GLY A 232 -0.31 -6.32 18.75
CA GLY A 232 -0.43 -7.03 20.01
C GLY A 232 0.00 -8.49 19.89
N GLU A 233 -0.53 -9.20 18.90
CA GLU A 233 -0.18 -10.60 18.60
C GLU A 233 1.32 -10.75 18.33
N TRP A 234 1.90 -9.88 17.50
CA TRP A 234 3.33 -9.89 17.20
C TRP A 234 4.19 -9.67 18.45
N GLN A 235 3.85 -8.71 19.31
CA GLN A 235 4.59 -8.50 20.56
C GLN A 235 4.51 -9.69 21.52
N ALA A 236 3.32 -10.28 21.68
CA ALA A 236 3.10 -11.42 22.55
C ALA A 236 3.89 -12.64 22.06
N MET A 237 3.80 -12.94 20.76
CA MET A 237 4.52 -14.04 20.12
C MET A 237 6.03 -13.85 20.18
N ARG A 238 6.54 -12.64 19.93
CA ARG A 238 7.98 -12.35 20.03
C ARG A 238 8.55 -12.60 21.43
N ARG A 239 7.77 -12.31 22.46
CA ARG A 239 8.16 -12.56 23.86
C ARG A 239 8.12 -14.05 24.18
N ALA A 240 7.10 -14.76 23.71
CA ALA A 240 6.91 -16.18 23.98
C ALA A 240 7.88 -17.09 23.22
N PHE A 241 8.20 -16.73 21.98
CA PHE A 241 9.00 -17.52 21.05
C PHE A 241 10.05 -16.62 20.37
N PRO A 242 11.07 -16.17 21.11
CA PRO A 242 12.07 -15.25 20.57
C PRO A 242 12.89 -15.92 19.46
N ILE A 243 12.92 -15.28 18.29
CA ILE A 243 13.78 -15.67 17.17
C ILE A 243 15.10 -14.90 17.30
N GLY A 244 16.22 -15.61 17.41
CA GLY A 244 17.57 -15.02 17.46
C GLY A 244 18.25 -14.96 18.83
N GLY A 245 17.61 -15.48 19.89
CA GLY A 245 18.24 -15.62 21.21
C GLY A 245 18.70 -14.31 21.88
N GLU A 246 19.36 -14.42 23.04
CA GLU A 246 19.91 -13.28 23.80
C GLU A 246 21.26 -12.77 23.23
N GLU A 247 21.88 -13.52 22.32
CA GLU A 247 23.25 -13.22 21.84
C GLU A 247 23.34 -11.96 20.96
N GLU A 248 22.21 -11.45 20.43
CA GLU A 248 22.18 -10.29 19.53
C GLU A 248 21.85 -8.95 20.23
N GLY A 249 21.70 -8.93 21.56
CA GLY A 249 21.38 -7.72 22.33
C GLY A 249 22.50 -6.66 22.40
N ASN A 250 23.63 -6.83 21.71
CA ASN A 250 24.83 -5.98 21.81
C ASN A 250 25.36 -5.45 20.46
N VAL A 251 24.54 -5.36 19.41
CA VAL A 251 24.94 -4.76 18.11
C VAL A 251 24.24 -3.45 17.81
#